data_AF-A0A286G508-F1
#
_entry.id   AF-A0A286G508-F1
#
_cell.length_a   1.000
_cell.length_b   1.000
_cell.length_c   1.000
_cell.angle_alpha   90.00
_cell.angle_beta   90.00
_cell.angle_gamma   90.00
#
_symmetry.space_group_name_H-M   'P 1'
#
loop_
_entity.id
_entity.type
_entity.pdbx_description
1 polymer ?
#
loop_
_entity_poly.entity_id
_entity_poly.type
_entity_poly.pdbx_seq_one_letter_code
_entity_poly.pdbx_strand_id
1 'polypeptide(L)'
;MKTFYVAIDLRSFLLGAFALGGLLTLTNFKPAHDGPPLLDIRRFQVVASDRQTIILDTKTGRFILDPFSTTKPKWVVGDFEELQKPGGK
;
A
#
# COMPACT_ATOMS: atom_id res chain seq x y z
N MET A 1 -58.94 -29.33 4.88
CA MET A 1 -57.71 -28.53 5.04
C MET A 1 -58.11 -27.09 5.32
N LYS A 2 -57.52 -26.43 6.31
CA LYS A 2 -57.89 -25.06 6.69
C LYS A 2 -56.97 -24.07 5.95
N THR A 3 -57.55 -23.20 5.13
CA THR A 3 -56.82 -22.21 4.36
C THR A 3 -56.42 -21.04 5.25
N PHE A 4 -55.14 -20.70 5.26
CA PHE A 4 -54.62 -19.53 5.97
C PHE A 4 -54.38 -18.41 4.96
N TYR A 5 -54.86 -17.21 5.29
CA TYR A 5 -54.64 -16.01 4.51
C TYR A 5 -53.57 -15.17 5.22
N VAL A 6 -52.50 -14.85 4.50
CA VAL A 6 -51.44 -13.96 4.97
C VAL A 6 -51.57 -12.65 4.20
N ALA A 7 -51.82 -11.57 4.93
CA ALA A 7 -51.78 -10.21 4.40
C ALA A 7 -50.50 -9.55 4.89
N ILE A 8 -49.68 -9.06 3.95
CA ILE A 8 -48.42 -8.38 4.25
C ILE A 8 -48.61 -6.90 3.90
N ASP A 9 -48.33 -6.03 4.87
CA ASP A 9 -48.29 -4.59 4.65
C ASP A 9 -47.09 -4.23 3.73
N LEU A 10 -47.38 -3.52 2.65
CA LEU A 10 -46.39 -3.19 1.62
C LEU A 10 -45.25 -2.34 2.18
N ARG A 11 -45.54 -1.42 3.11
CA ARG A 11 -44.49 -0.56 3.70
C ARG A 11 -43.51 -1.39 4.52
N SER A 12 -44.04 -2.28 5.35
CA SER A 12 -43.24 -3.19 6.16
C SER A 12 -42.41 -4.16 5.31
N PHE A 13 -42.98 -4.66 4.20
CA PHE A 13 -42.26 -5.50 3.25
C PHE A 13 -41.10 -4.75 2.58
N LEU A 14 -41.34 -3.55 2.08
CA LEU A 14 -40.32 -2.73 1.43
C LEU A 14 -39.20 -2.37 2.41
N LEU A 15 -39.55 -2.00 3.64
CA LEU A 15 -38.57 -1.70 4.68
C LEU A 15 -37.67 -2.92 4.99
N GLY A 16 -38.26 -4.11 5.07
CA GLY A 16 -37.52 -5.37 5.23
C GLY A 16 -36.61 -5.68 4.05
N ALA A 17 -37.09 -5.48 2.82
CA ALA A 17 -36.29 -5.67 1.62
C ALA A 17 -35.10 -4.70 1.54
N PHE A 18 -35.29 -3.42 1.88
CA PHE A 18 -34.20 -2.44 1.93
C PHE A 18 -33.18 -2.77 3.02
N ALA A 19 -33.63 -3.19 4.20
CA ALA A 19 -32.74 -3.58 5.29
C ALA A 19 -31.88 -4.80 4.91
N LEU A 20 -32.48 -5.84 4.32
CA LEU A 20 -31.76 -7.03 3.85
C LEU A 20 -30.80 -6.70 2.71
N GLY A 21 -31.23 -5.89 1.73
CA GLY A 21 -30.37 -5.45 0.63
C GLY A 21 -29.19 -4.60 1.10
N GLY A 22 -29.43 -3.68 2.03
CA GLY A 22 -28.39 -2.87 2.67
C GLY A 22 -27.38 -3.73 3.45
N LEU A 23 -27.85 -4.72 4.20
CA LEU A 23 -26.97 -5.63 4.92
C LEU A 23 -26.12 -6.48 3.96
N LEU A 24 -26.73 -7.05 2.92
CA LEU A 24 -26.01 -7.85 1.92
C LEU A 24 -24.99 -7.03 1.14
N THR A 25 -25.30 -5.78 0.81
CA THR A 25 -24.35 -4.89 0.13
C THR A 25 -23.16 -4.54 1.03
N LEU A 26 -23.39 -4.29 2.33
CA LEU A 26 -22.32 -4.03 3.29
C LEU A 26 -21.44 -5.27 3.54
N THR A 27 -22.03 -6.46 3.70
CA THR A 27 -21.26 -7.68 3.95
C THR A 27 -20.49 -8.16 2.72
N ASN A 28 -21.00 -7.87 1.52
CA ASN A 28 -20.32 -8.20 0.26
C ASN A 28 -19.54 -7.00 -0.31
N PHE A 29 -19.43 -5.91 0.44
CA PHE A 29 -18.67 -4.75 0.02
C PHE A 29 -17.19 -5.12 0.00
N LYS A 30 -16.66 -5.36 -1.21
CA LYS A 30 -15.23 -5.41 -1.45
C LYS A 30 -14.81 -3.99 -1.84
N PRO A 31 -14.04 -3.27 -1.01
CA PRO A 31 -13.46 -2.01 -1.45
C PRO A 31 -12.65 -2.31 -2.71
N ALA A 32 -12.88 -1.52 -3.77
CA ALA A 32 -12.06 -1.57 -4.97
C ALA A 32 -10.66 -1.03 -4.62
N HIS A 33 -9.85 -1.86 -3.96
CA HIS A 33 -8.43 -1.61 -3.76
C HIS A 33 -7.63 -2.40 -4.80
N ASP A 34 -8.05 -2.23 -6.06
CA ASP A 34 -7.33 -2.70 -7.25
C ASP A 34 -6.89 -1.48 -8.08
N GLY A 35 -6.53 -0.39 -7.42
CA GLY A 35 -5.44 0.40 -7.98
C GLY A 35 -4.20 -0.51 -8.01
N PRO A 36 -3.31 -0.42 -9.02
CA PRO A 36 -2.00 -1.06 -8.89
C PRO A 36 -1.48 -0.74 -7.49
N PRO A 37 -0.80 -1.68 -6.78
CA PRO A 37 -0.21 -1.37 -5.48
C PRO A 37 0.38 0.01 -5.66
N LEU A 38 -0.01 0.97 -4.80
CA LEU A 38 0.67 2.26 -4.75
C LEU A 38 2.12 1.84 -4.59
N LEU A 39 2.81 1.73 -5.72
CA LEU A 39 4.24 1.67 -5.82
C LEU A 39 4.54 2.88 -5.00
N ASP A 40 5.01 2.63 -3.79
CA ASP A 40 5.34 3.67 -2.87
C ASP A 40 6.45 4.38 -3.60
N ILE A 41 6.06 5.37 -4.41
CA ILE A 41 6.91 6.06 -5.38
C ILE A 41 7.92 6.92 -4.62
N ARG A 42 7.78 6.97 -3.29
CA ARG A 42 8.72 7.54 -2.33
C ARG A 42 9.66 6.49 -1.74
N ARG A 43 9.46 5.19 -2.00
CA ARG A 43 10.30 4.12 -1.45
C ARG A 43 11.72 4.23 -1.95
N PHE A 44 11.90 4.56 -3.22
CA PHE A 44 13.23 4.70 -3.81
C PHE A 44 13.48 6.15 -4.22
N GLN A 45 14.48 6.78 -3.62
CA GLN A 45 14.92 8.12 -4.00
C GLN A 45 16.27 8.02 -4.72
N VAL A 46 16.40 8.69 -5.86
CA VAL A 46 17.68 8.82 -6.57
C VAL A 46 18.26 10.20 -6.27
N VAL A 47 19.49 10.22 -5.75
CA VAL A 47 20.27 11.44 -5.55
C VAL A 47 21.52 11.33 -6.43
N ALA A 48 21.56 12.13 -7.49
CA ALA A 48 22.70 12.19 -8.40
C ALA A 48 23.52 13.46 -8.14
N SER A 49 24.83 13.32 -8.15
CA SER A 49 25.84 14.38 -8.09
C SER A 49 26.90 14.08 -9.15
N ASP A 50 27.66 15.10 -9.58
CA ASP A 50 28.72 14.97 -10.58
C ASP A 50 29.77 13.88 -10.27
N ARG A 51 29.85 13.44 -9.00
CA ARG A 51 30.80 12.42 -8.53
C ARG A 51 30.17 11.07 -8.19
N GLN A 52 28.86 11.00 -7.97
CA GLN A 52 28.19 9.76 -7.51
C GLN A 52 26.67 9.79 -7.71
N THR A 53 26.12 8.61 -7.99
CA THR A 53 24.67 8.37 -8.01
C THR A 53 24.32 7.45 -6.87
N ILE A 54 23.36 7.85 -6.05
CA ILE A 54 22.88 7.09 -4.89
C ILE A 54 21.41 6.75 -5.11
N ILE A 55 21.05 5.48 -4.92
CA ILE A 55 19.64 5.04 -4.88
C ILE A 55 19.34 4.63 -3.43
N LEU A 56 18.40 5.31 -2.76
CA LEU A 56 18.05 5.10 -1.36
C LEU A 56 16.69 4.41 -1.22
N ASP A 57 16.61 3.30 -0.47
CA ASP A 57 15.36 2.73 0.03
C ASP A 57 14.97 3.46 1.33
N THR A 58 14.09 4.45 1.23
CA THR A 58 13.64 5.31 2.34
C THR A 58 12.90 4.52 3.43
N LYS A 59 12.43 3.30 3.13
CA LYS A 59 11.77 2.43 4.10
C LYS A 59 12.75 1.66 4.97
N THR A 60 13.90 1.26 4.41
CA THR A 60 14.85 0.37 5.10
C THR A 60 16.17 1.05 5.45
N GLY A 61 16.40 2.28 4.98
CA GLY A 61 17.67 2.98 5.15
C GLY A 61 18.82 2.41 4.30
N ARG A 62 18.55 1.37 3.51
CA ARG A 62 19.53 0.75 2.61
C ARG A 62 19.72 1.61 1.38
N PHE A 63 20.92 1.65 0.83
CA PHE A 63 21.20 2.40 -0.39
C PHE A 63 22.10 1.62 -1.35
N ILE A 64 22.21 2.12 -2.57
CA ILE A 64 23.12 1.66 -3.62
C ILE A 64 24.01 2.85 -3.98
N LEU A 65 25.32 2.63 -4.00
CA LEU A 65 26.29 3.61 -4.52
C LEU A 65 26.78 3.14 -5.87
N ASP A 66 26.70 4.01 -6.88
CA ASP A 66 27.50 3.83 -8.08
C ASP A 66 28.77 4.70 -7.96
N PRO A 67 29.93 4.13 -7.58
CA PRO A 67 31.17 4.87 -7.64
C PRO A 67 31.52 5.10 -9.11
N PHE A 68 31.59 6.38 -9.51
CA PHE A 68 31.85 6.90 -10.88
C PHE A 68 33.17 6.43 -11.55
N SER A 69 33.75 5.31 -11.12
CA SER A 69 35.10 4.87 -11.50
C SER A 69 35.20 3.37 -11.78
N THR A 70 34.15 2.58 -11.60
CA THR A 70 34.22 1.14 -11.90
C THR A 70 33.30 0.78 -13.04
N THR A 71 33.81 0.01 -14.00
CA THR A 71 33.12 -0.52 -15.20
C THR A 71 31.85 -1.34 -14.88
N LYS A 72 31.55 -1.56 -13.60
CA LYS A 72 30.38 -2.27 -13.09
C LYS A 72 29.86 -1.56 -11.83
N PRO A 73 28.55 -1.28 -11.74
CA PRO A 73 27.95 -0.76 -10.53
C PRO A 73 28.13 -1.76 -9.38
N LYS A 74 28.53 -1.27 -8.19
CA LYS A 74 28.78 -2.11 -7.02
C LYS A 74 27.65 -1.92 -5.99
N TRP A 75 27.03 -3.02 -5.59
CA TRP A 75 26.09 -3.02 -4.47
C TRP A 75 26.84 -2.79 -3.17
N VAL A 76 26.67 -1.61 -2.56
CA VAL A 76 27.16 -1.31 -1.21
C VAL A 76 25.95 -1.26 -0.30
N VAL A 77 25.65 -2.36 0.38
CA VAL A 77 24.61 -2.39 1.40
C VAL A 77 25.21 -1.83 2.68
N GLY A 78 24.76 -0.65 3.11
CA GLY A 78 25.12 -0.05 4.39
C GLY A 78 23.87 0.37 5.17
N ASP A 79 23.98 0.42 6.48
CA ASP A 79 23.01 1.06 7.37
C ASP A 79 23.41 2.53 7.55
N PHE A 80 22.45 3.46 7.45
CA PHE A 80 22.69 4.88 7.64
C PHE A 80 23.27 5.19 9.03
N GLU A 81 22.79 4.47 10.06
CA GLU A 81 23.24 4.63 11.45
C GLU A 81 24.69 4.16 11.65
N GLU A 82 25.14 3.19 10.84
CA GLU A 82 26.51 2.69 10.92
C GLU A 82 27.52 3.65 10.28
N LEU A 83 27.10 4.38 9.23
CA LEU A 83 27.92 5.33 8.49
C LEU A 83 27.98 6.71 9.14
N GLN A 84 26.99 7.05 9.97
CA GLN A 84 26.96 8.32 10.70
C GLN A 84 27.77 8.30 12.00
N LYS A 85 28.53 7.22 12.30
CA LYS A 85 29.48 7.25 13.42
C LYS A 85 30.43 8.41 13.19
N PRO A 86 30.43 9.45 14.05
CA PRO A 86 31.38 10.53 13.93
C PRO A 86 32.75 9.90 14.02
N GLY A 87 33.54 10.03 12.95
CA GLY A 87 34.93 9.62 12.96
C GLY A 87 35.57 10.30 14.16
N GLY A 88 35.89 9.51 15.18
CA GLY A 88 36.61 9.96 16.36
C GLY A 88 37.88 10.65 15.88
N LYS A 89 37.95 11.95 16.12
CA LYS A 89 39.21 12.66 16.29
C LYS A 89 39.48 12.75 17.78
#